data_AF-A0A7D7WFY2-F1
#
_entry.id   AF-A0A7D7WFY2-F1
#
_cell.length_a   1.000
_cell.length_b   1.000
_cell.length_c   1.000
_cell.angle_alpha   90.00
_cell.angle_beta   90.00
_cell.angle_gamma   90.00
#
_symmetry.space_group_name_H-M   'P 1'
#
loop_
_entity.id
_entity.type
_entity.pdbx_description
1 polymer ?
#
loop_
_entity_poly.entity_id
_entity_poly.type
_entity_poly.pdbx_seq_one_letter_code
_entity_poly.pdbx_strand_id
1 'polypeptide(L)'
;MTEMGAPDPQSAYDRRMARQRRWEERLRRLGRIVFYLIALALTVGIAALLVVAVIDLRQPRIWGTFTQTDCEPRPRGGCRPVGTWVSDDGGIIKGDIYLDGWTDGADITRASYQPNAIISDESNNVVHASGLTGAGPWTMGLLLIGWVGYVLYQAAAWGDIPMLSRRRHRRVSSPAEPLTRGSLRRNRRRSRARRL
;
A
#
# COMPACT_ATOMS: atom_id res chain seq x y z
N MET A 1 18.82 64.54 -16.46
CA MET A 1 17.48 64.06 -16.09
C MET A 1 17.38 62.61 -16.51
N THR A 2 17.61 61.69 -15.57
CA THR A 2 17.41 60.26 -15.77
C THR A 2 15.93 59.98 -15.53
N GLU A 3 15.18 59.66 -16.59
CA GLU A 3 13.83 59.12 -16.46
C GLU A 3 13.91 57.80 -15.67
N MET A 4 13.47 57.84 -14.42
CA MET A 4 13.20 56.63 -13.65
C MET A 4 11.96 55.97 -14.25
N GLY A 5 12.17 55.08 -15.22
CA GLY A 5 11.11 54.26 -15.80
C GLY A 5 10.38 53.51 -14.69
N ALA A 6 9.06 53.68 -14.63
CA ALA A 6 8.21 53.04 -13.63
C ALA A 6 8.40 51.51 -13.67
N PRO A 7 8.51 50.83 -12.51
CA PRO A 7 8.73 49.40 -12.46
C PRO A 7 7.57 48.65 -13.12
N ASP A 8 7.89 47.79 -14.09
CA ASP A 8 6.92 46.98 -14.82
C ASP A 8 6.16 46.02 -13.88
N PRO A 9 4.82 46.15 -13.75
CA PRO A 9 4.02 45.31 -12.88
C PRO A 9 4.06 43.82 -13.25
N GLN A 10 4.33 43.47 -14.51
CA GLN A 10 4.42 42.07 -14.94
C GLN A 10 5.63 41.35 -14.31
N SER A 11 6.75 42.05 -14.20
CA SER A 11 7.97 41.52 -13.57
C SER A 11 7.78 41.11 -12.10
N ALA A 12 6.87 41.78 -11.36
CA ALA A 12 6.57 41.45 -9.98
C ALA A 12 5.69 40.19 -9.87
N TYR A 13 4.70 40.07 -10.76
CA TYR A 13 3.84 38.89 -10.86
C TYR A 13 4.64 37.64 -11.22
N ASP A 14 5.50 37.71 -12.23
CA ASP A 14 6.34 36.58 -12.66
C ASP A 14 7.28 36.10 -11.56
N ARG A 15 7.87 37.03 -10.80
CA ARG A 15 8.71 36.70 -9.63
C ARG A 15 7.92 35.98 -8.54
N ARG A 16 6.65 36.35 -8.33
CA ARG A 16 5.77 35.68 -7.36
C ARG A 16 5.40 34.27 -7.82
N MET A 17 5.01 34.12 -9.09
CA MET A 17 4.69 32.83 -9.70
C MET A 17 5.90 31.87 -9.70
N ALA A 18 7.10 32.39 -9.98
CA ALA A 18 8.34 31.61 -9.93
C ALA A 18 8.71 31.15 -8.51
N ARG A 19 8.33 31.89 -7.45
CA ARG A 19 8.49 31.44 -6.06
C ARG A 19 7.47 30.37 -5.70
N GLN A 20 6.22 30.53 -6.11
CA GLN A 20 5.16 29.53 -5.87
C GLN A 20 5.48 28.19 -6.53
N ARG A 21 5.89 28.17 -7.80
CA ARG A 21 6.28 26.93 -8.50
C ARG A 21 7.42 26.19 -7.79
N ARG A 22 8.47 26.93 -7.37
CA ARG A 22 9.59 26.34 -6.61
C ARG A 22 9.16 25.78 -5.26
N TRP A 23 8.22 26.45 -4.59
CA TRP A 23 7.65 25.96 -3.33
C TRP A 23 6.82 24.69 -3.54
N GLU A 24 5.96 24.66 -4.55
CA GLU A 24 5.18 23.47 -4.89
C GLU A 24 6.06 22.28 -5.25
N GLU A 25 7.12 22.48 -6.03
CA GLU A 25 8.09 21.43 -6.37
C GLU A 25 8.79 20.88 -5.11
N ARG A 26 9.21 21.76 -4.19
CA ARG A 26 9.82 21.35 -2.92
C ARG A 26 8.84 20.56 -2.05
N LEU A 27 7.60 21.04 -1.92
CA LEU A 27 6.56 20.35 -1.15
C LEU A 27 6.25 18.97 -1.74
N ARG A 28 6.16 18.85 -3.07
CA ARG A 28 5.97 17.55 -3.74
C ARG A 28 7.13 16.60 -3.47
N ARG A 29 8.38 17.06 -3.54
CA ARG A 29 9.56 16.24 -3.23
C ARG A 29 9.56 15.77 -1.77
N LEU A 30 9.28 16.68 -0.84
CA LEU A 30 9.18 16.35 0.57
C LEU A 30 8.07 15.32 0.84
N GLY A 31 6.90 15.50 0.23
CA GLY A 31 5.80 14.54 0.29
C GLY A 31 6.19 13.15 -0.20
N ARG A 32 6.93 13.05 -1.31
CA ARG A 32 7.44 11.76 -1.82
C ARG A 32 8.42 11.10 -0.86
N ILE A 33 9.37 11.85 -0.31
CA ILE A 33 10.34 11.31 0.66
C ILE A 33 9.61 10.77 1.88
N VAL A 34 8.70 11.54 2.46
CA VAL A 34 7.90 11.12 3.62
C VAL A 34 7.09 9.87 3.29
N PHE A 35 6.45 9.83 2.13
CA PHE A 35 5.71 8.65 1.67
C PHE A 35 6.61 7.42 1.60
N TYR A 36 7.79 7.50 0.99
CA TYR A 36 8.69 6.35 0.86
C TYR A 36 9.23 5.87 2.20
N LEU A 37 9.50 6.76 3.15
CA LEU A 37 9.90 6.38 4.51
C LEU A 37 8.79 5.61 5.22
N ILE A 38 7.55 6.10 5.16
CA ILE A 38 6.39 5.42 5.73
C ILE A 38 6.17 4.08 5.03
N ALA A 39 6.26 4.06 3.70
CA ALA A 39 6.07 2.85 2.90
C ALA A 39 7.11 1.78 3.22
N LEU A 40 8.38 2.16 3.38
CA LEU A 40 9.45 1.26 3.80
C LEU A 40 9.17 0.70 5.20
N ALA A 41 8.86 1.55 6.17
CA ALA A 41 8.57 1.14 7.54
C ALA A 41 7.40 0.15 7.60
N LEU A 42 6.31 0.42 6.89
CA LEU A 42 5.15 -0.48 6.80
C LEU A 42 5.51 -1.80 6.11
N THR A 43 6.31 -1.76 5.05
CA THR A 43 6.76 -2.98 4.35
C THR A 43 7.56 -3.87 5.27
N VAL A 44 8.50 -3.30 6.03
CA VAL A 44 9.30 -4.05 7.02
C VAL A 44 8.41 -4.62 8.11
N GLY A 45 7.45 -3.84 8.62
CA GLY A 45 6.50 -4.31 9.64
C GLY A 45 5.65 -5.50 9.16
N ILE A 46 5.06 -5.41 7.96
CA ILE A 46 4.26 -6.50 7.37
C ILE A 46 5.13 -7.73 7.11
N ALA A 47 6.34 -7.53 6.57
CA ALA A 47 7.28 -8.64 6.34
C ALA A 47 7.70 -9.33 7.64
N ALA A 48 7.93 -8.58 8.71
CA ALA A 48 8.23 -9.16 10.02
C ALA A 48 7.06 -9.98 10.57
N LEU A 49 5.83 -9.48 10.49
CA LEU A 49 4.62 -10.22 10.87
C LEU A 49 4.43 -11.49 10.02
N LEU A 50 4.71 -11.42 8.72
CA LEU A 50 4.68 -12.59 7.84
C LEU A 50 5.70 -13.65 8.28
N VAL A 51 6.94 -13.25 8.60
CA VAL A 51 7.98 -14.16 9.11
C VAL A 51 7.54 -14.82 10.41
N VAL A 52 6.99 -14.04 11.36
CA VAL A 52 6.45 -14.57 12.62
C VAL A 52 5.36 -15.60 12.34
N ALA A 53 4.39 -15.29 11.46
CA ALA A 53 3.32 -16.20 11.10
C ALA A 53 3.85 -17.52 10.47
N VAL A 54 4.93 -17.45 9.67
CA VAL A 54 5.59 -18.63 9.10
C VAL A 54 6.33 -19.44 10.16
N ILE A 55 6.94 -18.80 11.16
CA ILE A 55 7.55 -19.50 12.29
C ILE A 55 6.48 -20.23 13.11
N ASP A 56 5.35 -19.58 13.39
CA ASP A 56 4.24 -20.15 14.16
C ASP A 56 3.59 -21.37 13.46
N LEU A 57 3.67 -21.45 12.12
CA LEU A 57 3.25 -22.66 11.39
C LEU A 57 4.10 -23.90 11.73
N ARG A 58 5.35 -23.73 12.17
CA ARG A 58 6.23 -24.85 12.53
C ARG A 58 6.08 -25.29 13.97
N GLN A 59 5.33 -24.54 14.79
CA GLN A 59 5.08 -24.89 16.18
C GLN A 59 4.06 -26.03 16.29
N PRO A 60 4.19 -26.91 17.30
CA PRO A 60 3.25 -28.00 17.51
C PRO A 60 1.85 -27.42 17.73
N ARG A 61 0.88 -28.01 17.03
CA ARG A 61 -0.52 -27.63 17.11
C ARG A 61 -1.32 -28.75 17.75
N ILE A 62 -1.96 -28.43 18.86
CA ILE A 62 -2.79 -29.36 19.60
C ILE A 62 -4.23 -29.11 19.18
N TRP A 63 -4.92 -30.15 18.72
CA TRP A 63 -6.32 -30.06 18.32
C TRP A 63 -7.24 -30.46 19.47
N GLY A 64 -8.43 -29.89 19.46
CA GLY A 64 -9.45 -30.14 20.46
C GLY A 64 -10.82 -29.64 20.03
N THR A 65 -11.76 -29.76 20.95
CA THR A 65 -13.13 -29.29 20.81
C THR A 65 -13.33 -28.08 21.70
N PHE A 66 -13.80 -26.99 21.10
CA PHE A 66 -14.28 -25.81 21.80
C PHE A 66 -15.79 -25.90 21.96
N THR A 67 -16.27 -25.68 23.18
CA THR A 67 -17.69 -25.57 23.52
C THR A 67 -17.92 -24.19 24.10
N GLN A 68 -18.71 -23.38 23.41
CA GLN A 68 -19.07 -22.04 23.86
C GLN A 68 -20.00 -22.14 25.07
N THR A 69 -19.74 -21.32 26.08
CA THR A 69 -20.56 -21.21 27.29
C THR A 69 -21.11 -19.81 27.47
N ASP A 70 -20.40 -18.80 26.95
CA ASP A 70 -20.80 -17.41 27.03
C ASP A 70 -20.37 -16.64 25.79
N CYS A 71 -20.84 -15.40 25.69
CA CYS A 71 -20.74 -14.55 24.54
C CYS A 71 -20.39 -13.12 24.95
N GLU A 72 -19.11 -12.74 24.88
CA GLU A 72 -18.69 -11.39 25.28
C GLU A 72 -19.08 -10.35 24.20
N PRO A 73 -19.86 -9.31 24.54
CA PRO A 73 -20.29 -8.30 23.57
C PRO A 73 -19.12 -7.52 22.98
N ARG A 74 -19.12 -7.30 21.66
CA ARG A 74 -18.12 -6.44 21.00
C ARG A 74 -18.64 -5.02 20.77
N PRO A 75 -17.82 -3.96 20.93
CA PRO A 75 -18.25 -2.57 20.71
C PRO A 75 -18.79 -2.26 19.31
N ARG A 76 -18.40 -3.04 18.30
CA ARG A 76 -18.81 -2.86 16.88
C ARG A 76 -19.91 -3.83 16.46
N GLY A 77 -20.63 -4.41 17.42
CA GLY A 77 -21.63 -5.43 17.18
C GLY A 77 -21.03 -6.83 17.04
N GLY A 78 -21.90 -7.82 17.19
CA GLY A 78 -21.51 -9.22 17.30
C GLY A 78 -20.96 -9.55 18.69
N CYS A 79 -20.46 -10.78 18.80
CA CYS A 79 -20.00 -11.34 20.05
C CYS A 79 -18.66 -12.06 19.85
N ARG A 80 -17.80 -12.06 20.86
CA ARG A 80 -16.64 -12.93 20.97
C ARG A 80 -17.03 -14.18 21.76
N PRO A 81 -17.00 -15.39 21.17
CA PRO A 81 -17.32 -16.61 21.89
C PRO A 81 -16.31 -16.87 23.01
N VAL A 82 -16.82 -17.19 24.20
CA VAL A 82 -16.05 -17.60 25.37
C VAL A 82 -16.53 -18.98 25.78
N GLY A 83 -15.62 -19.86 26.17
CA GLY A 83 -16.00 -21.24 26.44
C GLY A 83 -14.92 -22.08 27.05
N THR A 84 -15.13 -23.39 26.95
CA THR A 84 -14.16 -24.41 27.34
C THR A 84 -13.59 -25.07 26.11
N TRP A 85 -12.27 -25.19 26.05
CA TRP A 85 -11.58 -26.01 25.06
C TRP A 85 -10.99 -27.25 25.72
N VAL A 86 -11.21 -28.40 25.12
CA VAL A 86 -10.69 -29.70 25.57
C VAL A 86 -9.89 -30.32 24.44
N SER A 87 -8.63 -30.68 24.69
CA SER A 87 -7.79 -31.36 23.70
C SER A 87 -8.39 -32.71 23.30
N ASP A 88 -8.09 -33.18 22.09
CA ASP A 88 -8.61 -34.45 21.56
C ASP A 88 -8.22 -35.66 22.43
N ASP A 89 -7.11 -35.59 23.18
CA ASP A 89 -6.65 -36.62 24.11
C ASP A 89 -7.17 -36.43 25.55
N GLY A 90 -7.92 -35.36 25.81
CA GLY A 90 -8.43 -34.99 27.13
C GLY A 90 -7.36 -34.55 28.14
N GLY A 91 -6.09 -34.47 27.74
CA GLY A 91 -4.96 -34.13 28.61
C GLY A 91 -4.87 -32.65 28.96
N ILE A 92 -5.47 -31.77 28.16
CA ILE A 92 -5.47 -30.32 28.35
C ILE A 92 -6.90 -29.80 28.30
N ILE A 93 -7.29 -29.09 29.36
CA ILE A 93 -8.58 -28.42 29.46
C ILE A 93 -8.31 -26.95 29.76
N LYS A 94 -8.87 -26.06 28.95
CA LYS A 94 -8.79 -24.60 29.13
C LYS A 94 -10.21 -24.04 29.25
N GLY A 95 -10.56 -23.55 30.44
CA GLY A 95 -11.79 -22.80 30.68
C GLY A 95 -11.60 -21.32 30.38
N ASP A 96 -12.71 -20.58 30.26
CA ASP A 96 -12.74 -19.13 30.00
C ASP A 96 -11.83 -18.68 28.85
N ILE A 97 -11.76 -19.52 27.81
CA ILE A 97 -10.89 -19.29 26.66
C ILE A 97 -11.69 -18.70 25.51
N TYR A 98 -11.06 -17.80 24.76
CA TYR A 98 -11.68 -17.15 23.61
C TYR A 98 -11.52 -17.98 22.35
N LEU A 99 -12.57 -18.03 21.52
CA LEU A 99 -12.47 -18.55 20.16
C LEU A 99 -12.12 -17.44 19.18
N ASP A 100 -11.04 -17.64 18.42
CA ASP A 100 -10.77 -16.91 17.18
C ASP A 100 -11.37 -17.67 16.00
N GLY A 101 -12.57 -17.26 15.62
CA GLY A 101 -13.37 -17.88 14.57
C GLY A 101 -14.85 -17.88 14.92
N TRP A 102 -15.54 -18.93 14.48
CA TRP A 102 -16.97 -19.11 14.70
C TRP A 102 -17.26 -20.55 15.14
N THR A 103 -18.30 -20.70 15.96
CA THR A 103 -18.92 -21.98 16.30
C THR A 103 -19.85 -22.44 15.18
N ASP A 104 -20.22 -23.72 15.20
CA ASP A 104 -21.38 -24.19 14.44
C ASP A 104 -22.69 -23.78 15.13
N GLY A 105 -23.83 -24.13 14.55
CA GLY A 105 -25.14 -23.84 15.13
C GLY A 105 -25.45 -24.59 16.44
N ALA A 106 -24.54 -25.45 16.90
CA ALA A 106 -24.63 -26.18 18.16
C ALA A 106 -23.64 -25.63 19.22
N ASP A 107 -23.07 -24.44 19.00
CA ASP A 107 -22.15 -23.78 19.92
C ASP A 107 -20.84 -24.55 20.16
N ILE A 108 -20.49 -25.44 19.23
CA ILE A 108 -19.31 -26.29 19.29
C ILE A 108 -18.45 -26.05 18.04
N THR A 109 -17.13 -26.17 18.14
CA THR A 109 -16.27 -26.21 16.96
C THR A 109 -14.95 -26.91 17.21
N ARG A 110 -14.39 -27.50 16.15
CA ARG A 110 -13.02 -28.00 16.21
C ARG A 110 -12.04 -26.82 16.14
N ALA A 111 -11.22 -26.69 17.16
CA ALA A 111 -10.27 -25.60 17.30
C ALA A 111 -8.89 -26.11 17.70
N SER A 112 -7.86 -25.36 17.33
CA SER A 112 -6.48 -25.65 17.65
C SER A 112 -5.89 -24.68 18.66
N TYR A 113 -4.95 -25.19 19.42
CA TYR A 113 -4.18 -24.48 20.42
C TYR A 113 -2.67 -24.60 20.13
N GLN A 114 -1.95 -23.48 20.16
CA GLN A 114 -0.51 -23.38 19.89
C GLN A 114 0.22 -22.67 21.06
N PRO A 115 0.66 -23.40 22.09
CA PRO A 115 1.23 -22.79 23.30
C PRO A 115 2.52 -22.02 23.04
N ASN A 116 3.33 -22.50 22.09
CA ASN A 116 4.66 -21.95 21.79
C ASN A 116 4.67 -20.97 20.60
N ALA A 117 3.51 -20.57 20.07
CA ALA A 117 3.47 -19.53 19.05
C ALA A 117 4.00 -18.20 19.63
N ILE A 118 4.65 -17.38 18.80
CA ILE A 118 5.13 -16.05 19.22
C ILE A 118 3.92 -15.14 19.45
N ILE A 119 2.91 -15.25 18.59
CA ILE A 119 1.57 -14.73 18.84
C ILE A 119 0.85 -15.79 19.70
N SER A 120 1.34 -15.99 20.92
CA SER A 120 1.00 -17.16 21.73
C SER A 120 -0.46 -17.21 22.12
N ASP A 121 -1.02 -18.41 22.01
CA ASP A 121 -2.35 -18.74 22.53
C ASP A 121 -2.35 -18.86 24.07
N GLU A 122 -1.22 -19.18 24.70
CA GLU A 122 -1.09 -19.32 26.16
C GLU A 122 -1.22 -17.97 26.87
N SER A 123 -0.55 -16.93 26.37
CA SER A 123 -0.65 -15.60 27.00
C SER A 123 -1.99 -14.90 26.72
N ASN A 124 -2.64 -15.24 25.60
CA ASN A 124 -3.86 -14.58 25.16
C ASN A 124 -5.13 -15.34 25.51
N ASN A 125 -5.04 -16.59 25.99
CA ASN A 125 -6.16 -17.51 26.17
C ASN A 125 -7.06 -17.52 24.94
N VAL A 126 -6.49 -17.86 23.78
CA VAL A 126 -7.21 -17.96 22.51
C VAL A 126 -7.03 -19.35 21.91
N VAL A 127 -8.07 -19.88 21.28
CA VAL A 127 -7.99 -21.04 20.37
C VAL A 127 -8.51 -20.66 19.01
N HIS A 128 -7.96 -21.26 17.95
CA HIS A 128 -8.30 -20.90 16.59
C HIS A 128 -9.19 -21.95 15.94
N ALA A 129 -10.31 -21.53 15.34
CA ALA A 129 -11.17 -22.43 14.58
C ALA A 129 -10.42 -23.07 13.39
N SER A 130 -10.74 -24.32 13.09
CA SER A 130 -10.08 -25.11 12.03
C SER A 130 -10.02 -24.43 10.66
N GLY A 131 -11.07 -23.67 10.29
CA GLY A 131 -11.14 -22.99 8.99
C GLY A 131 -10.17 -21.81 8.84
N LEU A 132 -9.69 -21.25 9.95
CA LEU A 132 -8.75 -20.11 9.94
C LEU A 132 -7.30 -20.54 10.17
N THR A 133 -7.08 -21.81 10.50
CA THR A 133 -5.77 -22.23 10.93
C THR A 133 -4.79 -22.29 9.76
N GLY A 134 -3.75 -21.46 9.83
CA GLY A 134 -2.78 -21.30 8.74
C GLY A 134 -3.17 -20.27 7.67
N ALA A 135 -4.28 -19.57 7.84
CA ALA A 135 -4.62 -18.42 6.98
C ALA A 135 -3.61 -17.28 7.16
N GLY A 136 -3.07 -17.08 8.38
CA GLY A 136 -2.19 -15.95 8.73
C GLY A 136 -1.10 -15.62 7.71
N PRO A 137 -0.22 -16.57 7.34
CA PRO A 137 0.82 -16.32 6.33
C PRO A 137 0.28 -15.97 4.95
N TRP A 138 -0.85 -16.56 4.54
CA TRP A 138 -1.49 -16.21 3.28
C TRP A 138 -2.03 -14.79 3.30
N THR A 139 -2.73 -14.40 4.37
CA THR A 139 -3.28 -13.05 4.52
C THR A 139 -2.16 -12.01 4.53
N MET A 140 -1.10 -12.25 5.30
CA MET A 140 0.05 -11.34 5.38
C MET A 140 0.85 -11.31 4.07
N GLY A 141 0.99 -12.45 3.39
CA GLY A 141 1.65 -12.53 2.08
C GLY A 141 0.91 -11.75 1.00
N LEU A 142 -0.40 -11.93 0.89
CA LEU A 142 -1.24 -11.20 -0.06
C LEU A 142 -1.26 -9.70 0.25
N LEU A 143 -1.35 -9.33 1.53
CA LEU A 143 -1.26 -7.93 1.97
C LEU A 143 0.08 -7.31 1.58
N LEU A 144 1.20 -8.01 1.80
CA LEU A 144 2.53 -7.54 1.44
C LEU A 144 2.66 -7.34 -0.07
N ILE A 145 2.23 -8.33 -0.86
CA ILE A 145 2.27 -8.25 -2.34
C ILE A 145 1.43 -7.08 -2.83
N GLY A 146 0.19 -6.94 -2.34
CA GLY A 146 -0.70 -5.84 -2.71
C GLY A 146 -0.13 -4.47 -2.31
N TRP A 147 0.43 -4.37 -1.10
CA TRP A 147 1.08 -3.15 -0.61
C TRP A 147 2.28 -2.74 -1.46
N VAL A 148 3.20 -3.67 -1.74
CA VAL A 148 4.36 -3.41 -2.60
C VAL A 148 3.90 -3.02 -4.00
N GLY A 149 2.90 -3.71 -4.56
CA GLY A 149 2.28 -3.36 -5.84
C GLY A 149 1.73 -1.93 -5.86
N TYR A 150 1.05 -1.51 -4.80
CA TYR A 150 0.54 -0.14 -4.65
C TYR A 150 1.68 0.90 -4.59
N VAL A 151 2.73 0.64 -3.81
CA VAL A 151 3.90 1.54 -3.71
C VAL A 151 4.58 1.69 -5.07
N LEU A 152 4.78 0.59 -5.80
CA LEU A 152 5.37 0.62 -7.15
C LEU A 152 4.47 1.36 -8.14
N TYR A 153 3.15 1.16 -8.05
CA TYR A 153 2.18 1.88 -8.88
C TYR A 153 2.28 3.39 -8.65
N GLN A 154 2.35 3.86 -7.40
CA GLN A 154 2.47 5.28 -7.09
C GLN A 154 3.81 5.86 -7.54
N ALA A 155 4.91 5.14 -7.30
CA ALA A 155 6.23 5.53 -7.76
C ALA A 155 6.27 5.71 -9.29
N ALA A 156 5.61 4.81 -10.02
CA ALA A 156 5.48 4.88 -11.46
C ALA A 156 4.56 6.03 -11.92
N ALA A 157 3.44 6.27 -11.23
CA ALA A 157 2.53 7.39 -11.51
C ALA A 157 3.21 8.76 -11.29
N TRP A 158 4.18 8.83 -10.39
CA TRP A 158 4.99 10.03 -10.14
C TRP A 158 6.17 10.21 -11.10
N GLY A 159 6.42 9.21 -11.96
CA GLY A 159 7.52 9.19 -12.91
C GLY A 159 8.88 8.83 -12.30
N ASP A 160 8.91 8.32 -11.07
CA ASP A 160 10.15 7.94 -10.39
C ASP A 160 10.70 6.61 -10.96
N ILE A 161 9.81 5.73 -11.43
CA ILE A 161 10.17 4.48 -12.11
C ILE A 161 9.83 4.62 -13.60
N PRO A 162 10.77 4.35 -14.53
CA PRO A 162 10.43 4.25 -15.94
C PRO A 162 9.51 3.05 -16.10
N MET A 163 8.20 3.28 -16.22
CA MET A 163 7.34 2.23 -16.73
C MET A 163 7.92 1.82 -18.08
N LEU A 164 8.05 0.51 -18.29
CA LEU A 164 8.09 -0.10 -19.62
C LEU A 164 6.74 0.14 -20.32
N SER A 165 6.22 1.38 -20.28
CA SER A 165 5.12 1.82 -21.11
C SER A 165 5.67 1.80 -22.52
N ARG A 166 5.42 0.67 -23.18
CA ARG A 166 5.36 0.47 -24.62
C ARG A 166 5.83 1.71 -25.37
N ARG A 167 7.14 1.75 -25.68
CA ARG A 167 7.70 2.46 -26.85
C ARG A 167 7.10 1.97 -28.18
N ARG A 168 5.86 1.46 -28.20
CA ARG A 168 5.14 0.90 -29.34
C ARG A 168 4.22 1.90 -30.04
N HIS A 169 4.07 3.14 -29.57
CA HIS A 169 3.27 4.16 -30.26
C HIS A 169 4.03 5.43 -30.66
N ARG A 170 5.37 5.42 -30.62
CA ARG A 170 6.21 6.54 -31.12
C ARG A 170 7.09 6.16 -32.32
N ARG A 171 6.68 5.15 -33.08
CA ARG A 171 6.95 5.01 -34.51
C ARG A 171 5.57 4.83 -35.15
N VAL A 172 5.28 5.55 -36.24
CA VAL A 172 3.95 5.72 -36.84
C VAL A 172 3.10 6.70 -35.99
N SER A 173 3.18 8.02 -36.17
CA SER A 173 3.18 8.79 -37.40
C SER A 173 3.91 10.11 -37.16
N SER A 174 4.81 10.50 -38.05
CA SER A 174 4.97 11.91 -38.37
C SER A 174 3.97 12.21 -39.49
N PRO A 175 2.77 12.75 -39.23
CA PRO A 175 2.07 13.48 -40.27
C PRO A 175 2.88 14.74 -40.54
N ALA A 176 3.12 14.99 -41.83
CA ALA A 176 3.82 16.12 -42.39
C ALA A 176 3.67 17.41 -41.57
N GLU A 177 4.82 18.00 -41.27
CA GLU A 177 5.01 19.35 -40.75
C GLU A 177 4.08 20.34 -41.49
N PRO A 178 3.07 20.95 -40.84
CA PRO A 178 2.32 22.02 -41.47
C PRO A 178 3.26 23.22 -41.56
N LEU A 179 3.66 23.52 -42.81
CA LEU A 179 4.42 24.70 -43.23
C LEU A 179 3.95 25.94 -42.46
N THR A 180 4.68 26.27 -41.39
CA THR A 180 4.42 27.47 -40.61
C THR A 180 4.71 28.68 -41.49
N ARG A 181 3.72 29.57 -41.54
CA ARG A 181 3.63 30.83 -42.30
C ARG A 181 4.84 31.78 -42.19
N GLY A 182 5.81 31.47 -41.32
CA GLY A 182 7.07 32.21 -41.13
C GLY A 182 8.19 31.86 -42.12
N SER A 183 8.19 30.67 -42.75
CA SER A 183 9.27 30.28 -43.69
C SER A 183 9.20 31.00 -45.05
N LEU A 184 8.02 31.50 -45.43
CA LEU A 184 7.81 32.29 -46.66
C LEU A 184 8.49 33.66 -46.63
N ARG A 185 8.69 34.27 -45.46
CA ARG A 185 9.38 35.57 -45.34
C ARG A 185 10.89 35.46 -45.58
N ARG A 186 11.53 34.35 -45.21
CA ARG A 186 12.96 34.13 -45.50
C ARG A 186 13.22 33.84 -46.97
N ASN A 187 12.33 33.12 -47.65
CA ASN A 187 12.52 32.80 -49.08
C ASN A 187 12.28 34.00 -50.02
N ARG A 188 11.37 34.94 -49.68
CA ARG A 188 11.19 36.17 -50.47
C ARG A 188 12.38 37.14 -50.43
N ARG A 189 13.20 37.13 -49.37
CA ARG A 189 14.44 37.95 -49.34
C ARG A 189 15.52 37.42 -50.27
N ARG A 190 15.59 36.10 -50.51
CA ARG A 190 16.59 35.49 -51.40
C ARG A 190 16.29 35.68 -52.88
N SER A 191 15.03 35.80 -53.30
CA SER A 191 14.68 35.97 -54.71
C SER A 191 14.84 37.39 -55.25
N ARG A 192 14.87 38.42 -54.39
CA ARG A 192 15.18 39.81 -54.80
C ARG A 192 16.67 40.06 -55.03
N ALA A 193 17.57 39.29 -54.42
CA ALA A 193 19.01 39.45 -54.58
C ALA A 193 19.57 38.80 -55.86
N ARG A 194 18.75 38.14 -56.68
CA ARG A 194 19.17 37.48 -57.94
C ARG A 194 18.66 38.18 -59.20
N ARG A 195 18.07 39.37 -59.09
CA ARG A 195 17.59 40.18 -60.22
C ARG A 195 18.22 41.58 -60.28
N LEU A 196 19.39 41.73 -59.66
CA LEU A 196 20.35 42.80 -59.87
C LEU A 196 21.65 42.11 -60.28
#